data_AF-A0AAU6MCJ9-F1
#
_entry.id   AF-A0AAU6MCJ9-F1
#
_cell.length_a   1.000
_cell.length_b   1.000
_cell.length_c   1.000
_cell.angle_alpha   90.00
_cell.angle_beta   90.00
_cell.angle_gamma   90.00
#
_symmetry.space_group_name_H-M   'P 1'
#
loop_
_entity.id
_entity.type
_entity.pdbx_description
1 polymer ?
#
loop_
_entity_poly.entity_id
_entity_poly.type
_entity_poly.pdbx_seq_one_letter_code
_entity_poly.pdbx_strand_id
1 'polypeptide(L)'
;MTAPSTFGLSTEARNLHWLLSNLVEEVPGVHSVTVVSSDGLMLLSSDPGHLVARSTAGQDGPKGSSADLATIVSGIGSLTIGAAKLMDGGGVKQTMVAMDEGSVFVMSISDGSLLGVHATPDCDMSVIAYHMALFVGRAGHVLTPELRSELRKSMESTQ
;
A
#
# COMPACT_ATOMS: atom_id res chain seq x y z
N MET A 1 11.86 -5.10 26.19
CA MET A 1 11.65 -3.67 25.87
C MET A 1 12.67 -3.27 24.82
N THR A 2 12.27 -3.22 23.55
CA THR A 2 13.00 -2.55 22.46
C THR A 2 11.98 -2.29 21.35
N ALA A 3 11.36 -1.11 21.39
CA ALA A 3 10.63 -0.58 20.23
C ALA A 3 11.66 -0.11 19.19
N PRO A 4 11.46 -0.37 17.88
CA PRO A 4 12.31 0.22 16.87
C PRO A 4 12.09 1.75 16.89
N SER A 5 13.18 2.47 17.00
CA SER A 5 13.25 3.92 17.13
C SER A 5 12.79 4.63 15.85
N THR A 6 11.54 5.05 15.79
CA THR A 6 11.02 6.07 14.87
C THR A 6 11.49 7.47 15.31
N PHE A 7 12.79 7.74 15.25
CA PHE A 7 13.28 9.12 15.41
C PHE A 7 13.06 9.87 14.09
N GLY A 8 12.08 10.79 14.07
CA GLY A 8 12.00 11.83 13.03
C GLY A 8 10.67 11.95 12.27
N LEU A 9 9.76 10.97 12.36
CA LEU A 9 8.46 11.09 11.68
C LEU A 9 7.55 12.11 12.37
N SER A 10 6.93 12.99 11.58
CA SER A 10 5.84 13.88 11.96
C SER A 10 4.66 13.11 12.56
N THR A 11 3.78 13.83 13.26
CA THR A 11 2.58 13.23 13.86
C THR A 11 1.68 12.65 12.78
N GLU A 12 1.59 13.32 11.63
CA GLU A 12 0.82 12.91 10.46
C GLU A 12 1.36 11.62 9.86
N ALA A 13 2.68 11.49 9.71
CA ALA A 13 3.32 10.27 9.19
C ALA A 13 3.07 9.09 10.11
N ARG A 14 3.17 9.30 11.43
CA ARG A 14 2.94 8.26 12.43
C ARG A 14 1.48 7.83 12.49
N ASN A 15 0.56 8.78 12.36
CA ASN A 15 -0.87 8.50 12.28
C ASN A 15 -1.20 7.65 11.04
N LEU A 16 -0.62 7.99 9.88
CA LEU A 16 -0.84 7.22 8.66
C LEU A 16 -0.27 5.80 8.75
N HIS A 17 0.91 5.64 9.36
CA HIS A 17 1.48 4.32 9.64
C HIS A 17 0.58 3.51 10.58
N TRP A 18 0.08 4.11 11.66
CA TRP A 18 -0.86 3.46 12.57
C TRP A 18 -2.15 3.04 11.86
N LEU A 19 -2.69 3.92 11.01
CA LEU A 19 -3.90 3.63 10.24
C LEU A 19 -3.71 2.43 9.30
N LEU A 20 -2.51 2.29 8.72
CA LEU A 20 -2.17 1.18 7.86
C LEU A 20 -2.03 -0.12 8.66
N SER A 21 -1.37 -0.08 9.83
CA SER A 21 -1.27 -1.23 10.74
C SER A 21 -2.64 -1.72 11.19
N ASN A 22 -3.55 -0.81 11.55
CA ASN A 22 -4.92 -1.17 11.92
C ASN A 22 -5.68 -1.88 10.79
N LEU A 23 -5.44 -1.52 9.52
CA LEU A 23 -6.11 -2.18 8.40
C LEU A 23 -5.71 -3.66 8.31
N VAL A 24 -4.48 -4.00 8.69
CA VAL A 24 -4.02 -5.39 8.76
C VAL A 24 -4.57 -6.11 9.99
N GLU A 25 -4.60 -5.42 11.13
CA GLU A 25 -5.04 -6.01 12.41
C GLU A 25 -6.56 -6.24 12.47
N GLU A 26 -7.35 -5.31 11.94
CA GLU A 26 -8.82 -5.31 12.03
C GLU A 26 -9.51 -6.08 10.90
N VAL A 27 -8.80 -6.42 9.83
CA VAL A 27 -9.39 -7.06 8.65
C VAL A 27 -8.87 -8.49 8.48
N PRO A 28 -9.66 -9.50 8.88
CA PRO A 28 -9.30 -10.90 8.66
C PRO A 28 -9.03 -11.19 7.18
N GLY A 29 -7.96 -11.94 6.93
CA GLY A 29 -7.55 -12.33 5.59
C GLY A 29 -6.64 -11.33 4.86
N VAL A 30 -6.33 -10.16 5.43
CA VAL A 30 -5.31 -9.27 4.84
C VAL A 30 -3.91 -9.79 5.14
N HIS A 31 -3.11 -10.00 4.08
CA HIS A 31 -1.72 -10.41 4.18
C HIS A 31 -0.76 -9.23 4.22
N SER A 32 -0.92 -8.28 3.31
CA SER A 32 -0.03 -7.13 3.22
C SER A 32 -0.72 -5.92 2.62
N VAL A 33 -0.27 -4.75 3.05
CA VAL A 33 -0.82 -3.46 2.66
C VAL A 33 0.33 -2.52 2.32
N THR A 34 0.17 -1.75 1.26
CA THR A 34 1.15 -0.73 0.87
C THR A 34 0.46 0.52 0.36
N VAL A 35 1.10 1.67 0.57
CA VAL A 35 0.73 2.92 -0.08
C VAL A 35 1.84 3.25 -1.08
N VAL A 36 1.43 3.51 -2.32
CA VAL A 36 2.33 3.84 -3.43
C VAL A 36 2.02 5.26 -3.89
N SER A 37 3.05 6.08 -4.05
CA SER A 37 2.96 7.41 -4.61
C SER A 37 2.50 7.37 -6.08
N SER A 38 1.93 8.46 -6.57
CA SER A 38 1.66 8.72 -7.99
C SER A 38 2.84 8.48 -8.96
N ASP A 39 4.10 8.53 -8.48
CA ASP A 39 5.30 8.20 -9.26
C ASP A 39 5.69 6.72 -9.22
N GLY A 40 4.89 5.89 -8.56
CA GLY A 40 5.09 4.45 -8.44
C GLY A 40 6.00 4.01 -7.29
N LEU A 41 6.47 4.93 -6.45
CA LEU A 41 7.35 4.61 -5.33
C LEU A 41 6.56 4.29 -4.05
N MET A 42 7.03 3.31 -3.28
CA MET A 42 6.43 2.97 -1.99
C MET A 42 6.60 4.11 -0.98
N LEU A 43 5.50 4.47 -0.32
CA LEU A 43 5.45 5.44 0.78
C LEU A 43 5.31 4.75 2.14
N LEU A 44 4.51 3.68 2.21
CA LEU A 44 4.27 2.92 3.44
C LEU A 44 4.06 1.43 3.13
N SER A 45 4.33 0.60 4.13
CA SER A 45 4.15 -0.85 4.08
C SER A 45 3.76 -1.38 5.46
N SER A 46 2.91 -2.41 5.51
CA SER A 46 2.59 -3.15 6.72
C SER A 46 3.72 -4.06 7.21
N ASP A 47 4.66 -4.40 6.32
CA ASP A 47 5.86 -5.17 6.65
C ASP A 47 7.11 -4.30 6.43
N PRO A 48 7.66 -3.69 7.49
CA PRO A 48 8.90 -2.92 7.42
C PRO A 48 10.17 -3.80 7.51
N GLY A 49 10.07 -5.09 7.86
CA GLY A 49 11.21 -5.97 8.12
C GLY A 49 11.70 -6.78 6.91
N HIS A 50 10.86 -6.93 5.87
CA HIS A 50 11.15 -7.77 4.70
C HIS A 50 11.85 -7.07 3.52
N LEU A 51 12.43 -5.88 3.72
CA LEU A 51 13.23 -5.20 2.68
C LEU A 51 14.69 -5.70 2.61
N VAL A 52 15.18 -6.40 3.65
CA VAL A 52 16.58 -6.83 3.80
C VAL A 52 16.92 -8.11 3.03
N ALA A 53 15.93 -8.84 2.51
CA ALA A 53 16.15 -10.14 1.88
C ALA A 53 16.56 -10.10 0.39
N ARG A 54 16.94 -8.92 -0.17
CA ARG A 54 17.27 -8.80 -1.61
C ARG A 54 18.72 -9.13 -1.98
N SER A 55 19.63 -9.30 -1.04
CA SER A 55 21.06 -9.41 -1.39
C SER A 55 21.66 -10.83 -1.26
N THR A 56 20.95 -11.81 -0.70
CA THR A 56 21.52 -13.15 -0.49
C THR A 56 20.47 -14.28 -0.51
N ALA A 57 19.83 -14.58 -1.64
CA ALA A 57 19.32 -15.92 -1.92
C ALA A 57 18.82 -16.00 -3.37
N GLY A 58 19.29 -17.00 -4.11
CA GLY A 58 18.81 -17.26 -5.46
C GLY A 58 17.32 -17.60 -5.47
N GLN A 59 16.61 -17.11 -6.49
CA GLN A 59 15.32 -17.54 -7.08
C GLN A 59 14.12 -17.93 -6.18
N ASP A 60 14.25 -17.96 -4.86
CA ASP A 60 13.23 -18.23 -3.85
C ASP A 60 13.26 -17.12 -2.79
N GLY A 61 13.16 -15.87 -3.24
CA GLY A 61 12.82 -14.77 -2.34
C GLY A 61 11.43 -14.98 -1.74
N PRO A 62 11.12 -14.46 -0.54
CA PRO A 62 9.82 -14.63 0.09
C PRO A 62 8.72 -14.09 -0.84
N LYS A 63 7.93 -15.00 -1.42
CA LYS A 63 6.76 -14.65 -2.24
C LYS A 63 5.83 -13.82 -1.36
N GLY A 64 5.67 -12.53 -1.66
CA GLY A 64 4.79 -11.63 -0.89
C GLY A 64 5.49 -10.50 -0.12
N SER A 65 6.72 -10.11 -0.48
CA SER A 65 7.31 -8.88 0.07
C SER A 65 6.44 -7.66 -0.26
N SER A 66 6.38 -6.70 0.64
CA SER A 66 5.71 -5.42 0.43
C SER A 66 6.25 -4.65 -0.78
N ALA A 67 7.55 -4.78 -1.08
CA ALA A 67 8.18 -4.18 -2.25
C ALA A 67 7.64 -4.76 -3.56
N ASP A 68 7.37 -6.06 -3.58
CA ASP A 68 6.75 -6.73 -4.72
C ASP A 68 5.30 -6.25 -4.89
N LEU A 69 4.56 -6.10 -3.78
CA LEU A 69 3.20 -5.56 -3.80
C LEU A 69 3.16 -4.12 -4.34
N ALA A 70 4.06 -3.23 -3.90
CA ALA A 70 4.12 -1.85 -4.38
C ALA A 70 4.36 -1.78 -5.91
N THR A 71 5.24 -2.65 -6.42
CA THR A 71 5.50 -2.76 -7.86
C THR A 71 4.26 -3.20 -8.63
N ILE A 72 3.56 -4.24 -8.12
CA ILE A 72 2.31 -4.74 -8.71
C ILE A 72 1.23 -3.65 -8.71
N VAL A 73 1.03 -2.97 -7.59
CA VAL A 73 0.04 -1.90 -7.41
C VAL A 73 0.29 -0.74 -8.37
N SER A 74 1.56 -0.32 -8.51
CA SER A 74 1.96 0.72 -9.47
C SER A 74 1.65 0.33 -10.93
N GLY A 75 1.95 -0.92 -11.30
CA GLY A 75 1.65 -1.45 -12.63
C GLY A 75 0.15 -1.50 -12.92
N ILE A 76 -0.65 -2.04 -11.99
CA ILE A 76 -2.11 -2.10 -12.10
C ILE A 76 -2.70 -0.69 -12.19
N GLY A 77 -2.26 0.23 -11.32
CA GLY A 77 -2.72 1.62 -11.34
C GLY A 77 -2.45 2.30 -12.68
N SER A 78 -1.24 2.15 -13.21
CA SER A 78 -0.86 2.75 -14.50
C SER A 78 -1.69 2.21 -15.66
N LEU A 79 -1.89 0.89 -15.74
CA LEU A 79 -2.67 0.24 -16.78
C LEU A 79 -4.14 0.65 -16.73
N THR A 80 -4.74 0.65 -15.54
CA THR A 80 -6.16 0.98 -15.35
C THR A 80 -6.44 2.46 -15.58
N ILE A 81 -5.54 3.36 -15.17
CA ILE A 81 -5.61 4.79 -15.53
C ILE A 81 -5.54 4.97 -17.05
N GLY A 82 -4.66 4.24 -17.73
CA GLY A 82 -4.56 4.26 -19.18
C GLY A 82 -5.84 3.78 -19.87
N ALA A 83 -6.40 2.66 -19.40
CA ALA A 83 -7.66 2.11 -19.90
C ALA A 83 -8.82 3.10 -19.70
N ALA A 84 -8.93 3.71 -18.51
CA ALA A 84 -9.98 4.67 -18.22
C ALA A 84 -9.92 5.91 -19.13
N LYS A 85 -8.72 6.38 -19.48
CA LYS A 85 -8.53 7.46 -20.46
C LYS A 85 -8.95 7.04 -21.87
N LEU A 86 -8.58 5.84 -22.31
CA LEU A 86 -8.93 5.33 -23.64
C LEU A 86 -10.44 5.13 -23.82
N MET A 87 -11.13 4.81 -22.72
CA MET A 87 -12.56 4.50 -22.70
C MET A 87 -13.44 5.71 -22.34
N ASP A 88 -12.86 6.90 -22.12
CA ASP A 88 -13.56 8.06 -21.54
C ASP A 88 -14.33 7.72 -20.25
N GLY A 89 -13.81 6.78 -19.46
CA GLY A 89 -14.47 6.20 -18.29
C GLY A 89 -14.34 7.01 -16.99
N GLY A 90 -13.63 8.14 -17.03
CA GLY A 90 -13.37 8.97 -15.86
C GLY A 90 -12.26 8.42 -14.95
N GLY A 91 -12.31 8.77 -13.66
CA GLY A 91 -11.31 8.32 -12.69
C GLY A 91 -11.53 6.87 -12.24
N VAL A 92 -10.44 6.08 -12.16
CA VAL A 92 -10.48 4.74 -11.56
C VAL A 92 -10.72 4.88 -10.07
N LYS A 93 -11.83 4.33 -9.57
CA LYS A 93 -12.14 4.33 -8.14
C LYS A 93 -11.47 3.17 -7.42
N GLN A 94 -11.54 1.98 -8.01
CA GLN A 94 -11.04 0.75 -7.43
C GLN A 94 -10.74 -0.26 -8.54
N THR A 95 -9.73 -1.11 -8.32
CA THR A 95 -9.43 -2.31 -9.10
C THR A 95 -9.39 -3.51 -8.17
N MET A 96 -9.90 -4.65 -8.64
CA MET A 96 -9.79 -5.94 -7.95
C MET A 96 -9.27 -6.99 -8.92
N VAL A 97 -8.27 -7.74 -8.49
CA VAL A 97 -7.76 -8.92 -9.18
C VAL A 97 -8.03 -10.12 -8.28
N ALA A 98 -8.90 -11.02 -8.74
CA ALA A 98 -9.15 -12.29 -8.06
C ALA A 98 -8.25 -13.38 -8.66
N MET A 99 -7.64 -14.18 -7.79
CA MET A 99 -6.76 -15.30 -8.11
C MET A 99 -7.22 -16.53 -7.31
N ASP A 100 -6.82 -17.72 -7.73
CA ASP A 100 -7.22 -18.97 -7.05
C ASP A 100 -6.82 -18.98 -5.57
N GLU A 101 -5.67 -18.40 -5.24
CA GLU A 101 -5.08 -18.41 -3.90
C GLU A 101 -5.00 -17.01 -3.27
N GLY A 102 -5.83 -16.06 -3.72
CA GLY A 102 -5.87 -14.73 -3.11
C GLY A 102 -6.49 -13.64 -3.96
N SER A 103 -6.39 -12.42 -3.48
CA SER A 103 -6.89 -11.24 -4.18
C SER A 103 -6.02 -10.02 -3.94
N VAL A 104 -5.96 -9.14 -4.95
CA VAL A 104 -5.32 -7.83 -4.85
C VAL A 104 -6.35 -6.75 -5.09
N PHE A 105 -6.42 -5.80 -4.17
CA PHE A 105 -7.26 -4.61 -4.26
C PHE A 105 -6.39 -3.37 -4.40
N VAL A 106 -6.77 -2.48 -5.31
CA VAL A 106 -6.13 -1.17 -5.50
C VAL A 106 -7.19 -0.09 -5.45
N MET A 107 -7.00 0.92 -4.60
CA MET A 107 -7.89 2.07 -4.48
C MET A 107 -7.10 3.37 -4.61
N SER A 108 -7.64 4.33 -5.36
CA SER A 108 -7.00 5.63 -5.53
C SER A 108 -7.22 6.53 -4.31
N ILE A 109 -6.18 7.24 -3.92
CA ILE A 109 -6.19 8.31 -2.92
C ILE A 109 -6.25 9.65 -3.66
N SER A 110 -6.94 10.64 -3.08
CA SER A 110 -7.21 11.94 -3.73
C SER A 110 -5.98 12.71 -4.20
N ASP A 111 -4.80 12.47 -3.60
CA ASP A 111 -3.52 13.07 -3.98
C ASP A 111 -2.85 12.39 -5.19
N GLY A 112 -3.49 11.37 -5.77
CA GLY A 112 -2.96 10.55 -6.86
C GLY A 112 -2.13 9.35 -6.38
N SER A 113 -1.99 9.15 -5.07
CA SER A 113 -1.39 7.93 -4.51
C SER A 113 -2.38 6.75 -4.60
N LEU A 114 -1.87 5.53 -4.39
CA LEU A 114 -2.62 4.28 -4.47
C LEU A 114 -2.47 3.51 -3.16
N LEU A 115 -3.57 2.99 -2.63
CA LEU A 115 -3.60 2.00 -1.57
C LEU A 115 -3.72 0.62 -2.20
N GLY A 116 -2.77 -0.27 -1.91
CA GLY A 116 -2.77 -1.67 -2.33
C GLY A 116 -2.95 -2.61 -1.15
N VAL A 117 -3.80 -3.62 -1.31
CA VAL A 117 -4.05 -4.67 -0.30
C VAL A 117 -3.97 -6.03 -0.97
N HIS A 118 -3.20 -6.94 -0.41
CA HIS A 118 -3.17 -8.37 -0.77
C HIS A 118 -3.87 -9.17 0.33
N ALA A 119 -4.82 -10.02 -0.06
CA ALA A 119 -5.65 -10.78 0.86
C ALA A 119 -5.83 -12.24 0.44
N THR A 120 -6.21 -13.08 1.40
CA THR A 120 -6.54 -14.50 1.22
C THR A 120 -7.77 -14.67 0.30
N PRO A 121 -7.98 -15.86 -0.29
CA PRO A 121 -9.13 -16.11 -1.16
C PRO A 121 -10.47 -16.14 -0.41
N ASP A 122 -10.46 -16.38 0.90
CA ASP A 122 -11.65 -16.45 1.77
C ASP A 122 -11.98 -15.11 2.46
N CYS A 123 -11.28 -14.02 2.11
CA CYS A 123 -11.52 -12.72 2.72
C CYS A 123 -12.91 -12.15 2.37
N ASP A 124 -13.50 -11.41 3.31
CA ASP A 124 -14.71 -10.65 3.03
C ASP A 124 -14.35 -9.37 2.26
N MET A 125 -14.60 -9.40 0.96
CA MET A 125 -14.38 -8.27 0.06
C MET A 125 -15.07 -6.98 0.53
N SER A 126 -16.26 -7.08 1.13
CA SER A 126 -17.01 -5.91 1.60
C SER A 126 -16.32 -5.25 2.78
N VAL A 127 -15.77 -6.08 3.69
CA VAL A 127 -15.01 -5.61 4.85
C VAL A 127 -13.69 -4.97 4.43
N ILE A 128 -12.98 -5.58 3.47
CA ILE A 128 -11.76 -4.99 2.89
C ILE A 128 -12.07 -3.64 2.26
N ALA A 129 -13.05 -3.59 1.35
CA ALA A 129 -13.40 -2.36 0.65
C ALA A 129 -13.83 -1.24 1.61
N TYR A 130 -14.57 -1.57 2.67
CA TYR A 130 -14.96 -0.62 3.72
C TYR A 130 -13.74 -0.03 4.45
N HIS A 131 -12.82 -0.88 4.91
CA HIS A 131 -11.61 -0.40 5.60
C HIS A 131 -10.66 0.36 4.69
N MET A 132 -10.54 -0.05 3.42
CA MET A 132 -9.80 0.72 2.42
C MET A 132 -10.43 2.11 2.22
N ALA A 133 -11.75 2.21 2.11
CA ALA A 133 -12.44 3.51 1.98
C ALA A 133 -12.23 4.40 3.21
N LEU A 134 -12.28 3.83 4.44
CA LEU A 134 -11.94 4.55 5.67
C LEU A 134 -10.49 5.04 5.66
N PHE A 135 -9.56 4.18 5.20
CA PHE A 135 -8.15 4.55 5.06
C PHE A 135 -8.01 5.73 4.11
N VAL A 136 -8.54 5.62 2.88
CA VAL A 136 -8.45 6.66 1.85
C VAL A 136 -9.07 7.98 2.33
N GLY A 137 -10.22 7.95 3.00
CA GLY A 137 -10.87 9.15 3.51
C GLY A 137 -10.03 9.90 4.55
N ARG A 138 -9.30 9.18 5.41
CA ARG A 138 -8.40 9.76 6.41
C ARG A 138 -7.06 10.17 5.80
N ALA A 139 -6.49 9.33 4.94
CA ALA A 139 -5.21 9.52 4.28
C ALA A 139 -5.22 10.70 3.28
N GLY A 140 -6.32 10.87 2.55
CA GLY A 140 -6.44 11.91 1.51
C GLY A 140 -6.29 13.34 2.03
N HIS A 141 -6.54 13.59 3.31
CA HIS A 141 -6.37 14.90 3.92
C HIS A 141 -4.95 15.15 4.46
N VAL A 142 -4.17 14.08 4.67
CA VAL A 142 -2.86 14.15 5.33
C VAL A 142 -1.69 13.90 4.37
N LEU A 143 -1.89 13.19 3.26
CA LEU A 143 -0.88 12.92 2.22
C LEU A 143 -0.52 14.17 1.40
N THR A 144 0.01 15.20 2.06
CA THR A 144 0.56 16.38 1.38
C THR A 144 1.87 16.02 0.67
N PRO A 145 2.31 16.83 -0.32
CA PRO A 145 3.61 16.65 -0.97
C PRO A 145 4.79 16.58 0.03
N GLU A 146 4.74 17.39 1.09
CA GLU A 146 5.73 17.42 2.16
C GLU A 146 5.74 16.09 2.93
N LEU A 147 4.56 15.60 3.33
CA LEU A 147 4.45 14.34 4.07
C LEU A 147 4.93 13.15 3.23
N ARG A 148 4.62 13.14 1.93
CA ARG A 148 5.13 12.11 1.00
C ARG A 148 6.65 12.10 0.94
N SER A 149 7.28 13.28 0.84
CA SER A 149 8.74 13.42 0.83
C SER A 149 9.36 12.92 2.13
N GLU A 150 8.73 13.21 3.25
CA GLU A 150 9.13 12.72 4.57
C GLU A 150 9.04 11.19 4.66
N LEU A 151 7.89 10.61 4.32
CA LEU A 151 7.65 9.16 4.32
C LEU A 151 8.63 8.42 3.40
N ARG A 152 8.87 8.97 2.20
CA ARG A 152 9.86 8.41 1.27
C ARG A 152 11.26 8.40 1.86
N LYS A 153 11.72 9.50 2.44
CA LYS A 153 13.04 9.58 3.08
C LYS A 153 13.16 8.58 4.23
N SER A 154 12.08 8.38 5.00
CA SER A 154 12.05 7.37 6.06
C SER A 154 12.25 5.95 5.51
N MET A 155 11.63 5.63 4.37
CA MET A 155 11.81 4.34 3.69
C MET A 155 13.22 4.16 3.14
N GLU A 156 13.80 5.21 2.54
CA GLU A 156 15.20 5.21 2.06
C GLU A 156 16.20 5.07 3.22
N SER A 157 15.92 5.64 4.39
CA SER A 157 16.80 5.55 5.58
C SER A 157 16.79 4.19 6.28
N THR A 158 15.81 3.33 5.96
CA THR A 158 15.71 1.96 6.47
C THR A 158 16.45 0.96 5.57
N GLN A 159 17.05 1.44 4.46
CA GLN A 159 17.77 0.64 3.46
C GLN A 159 19.27 0.50 3.76
#